data_AF-A0A6N8V7A9-F1
#
_entry.id   AF-A0A6N8V7A9-F1
#
_cell.length_a   1.000
_cell.length_b   1.000
_cell.length_c   1.000
_cell.angle_alpha   90.00
_cell.angle_beta   90.00
_cell.angle_gamma   90.00
#
_symmetry.space_group_name_H-M   'P 1'
#
loop_
_entity.id
_entity.type
_entity.pdbx_description
1 polymer ?
#
loop_
_entity_poly.entity_id
_entity_poly.type
_entity_poly.pdbx_seq_one_letter_code
_entity_poly.pdbx_strand_id
1 'polypeptide(L)'
;MTNRQEKTITIRSAVDLNIVGENILDIAAFAIEKYEFQNDTDFSGEAREEAAKRIRDALWEKVKEMRAKRQQWLEQMFETADRVVEEFADQS
;
A
#
# COMPACT_ATOMS: atom_id res chain seq x y z
N MET A 1 12.41 23.44 34.35
CA MET A 1 12.03 22.15 33.75
C MET A 1 10.92 22.44 32.74
N THR A 2 11.29 22.67 31.48
CA THR A 2 10.35 23.04 30.41
C THR A 2 9.73 21.76 29.84
N ASN A 3 8.43 21.58 30.10
CA ASN A 3 7.59 20.52 29.58
C ASN A 3 7.50 20.64 28.05
N ARG A 4 8.30 19.86 27.32
CA ARG A 4 8.22 19.78 25.85
C ARG A 4 7.04 18.85 25.53
N GLN A 5 5.86 19.43 25.32
CA GLN A 5 4.69 18.69 24.85
C GLN A 5 5.02 18.09 23.47
N GLU A 6 5.13 16.77 23.40
CA GLU A 6 5.17 16.02 22.13
C GLU A 6 3.85 16.27 21.39
N LYS A 7 3.86 17.22 20.45
CA LYS A 7 2.75 17.41 19.51
C LYS A 7 2.85 16.33 18.45
N THR A 8 2.12 15.23 18.64
CA THR A 8 2.01 14.18 17.63
C THR A 8 1.27 14.72 16.41
N ILE A 9 1.96 14.82 15.27
CA ILE A 9 1.34 15.21 14.00
C ILE A 9 0.63 13.98 13.43
N THR A 10 -0.70 13.97 13.46
CA THR A 10 -1.48 12.88 12.86
C THR A 10 -1.64 13.13 11.36
N ILE A 11 -0.84 12.45 10.54
CA ILE A 11 -0.95 12.51 9.08
C ILE A 11 -2.23 11.76 8.66
N ARG A 12 -3.18 12.47 8.03
CA ARG A 12 -4.40 11.86 7.50
C ARG A 12 -4.04 10.86 6.38
N SER A 13 -4.56 9.64 6.46
CA SER A 13 -4.40 8.64 5.41
C SER A 13 -5.09 9.09 4.12
N ALA A 14 -4.33 9.30 3.06
CA ALA A 14 -4.83 9.70 1.73
C ALA A 14 -5.28 8.51 0.85
N VAL A 15 -5.26 7.27 1.38
CA VAL A 15 -5.57 6.04 0.63
C VAL A 15 -6.93 5.50 1.03
N ASP A 16 -7.84 5.37 0.07
CA ASP A 16 -9.12 4.68 0.21
C ASP A 16 -8.94 3.17 -0.01
N LEU A 17 -9.22 2.37 1.02
CA LEU A 17 -9.02 0.92 1.00
C LEU A 17 -10.13 0.17 0.27
N ASN A 18 -11.31 0.78 0.08
CA ASN A 18 -12.38 0.16 -0.69
C ASN A 18 -12.03 0.17 -2.18
N ILE A 19 -11.52 1.31 -2.67
CA ILE A 19 -11.03 1.44 -4.06
C ILE A 19 -9.89 0.46 -4.36
N VAL A 20 -8.96 0.28 -3.41
CA VAL A 20 -7.87 -0.69 -3.57
C VAL A 20 -8.41 -2.13 -3.62
N GLY A 21 -9.43 -2.44 -2.81
CA GLY A 21 -10.09 -3.75 -2.82
C GLY A 21 -10.78 -4.04 -4.16
N GLU A 22 -11.55 -3.09 -4.69
CA GLU A 22 -12.24 -3.21 -5.98
C GLU A 22 -11.23 -3.42 -7.13
N ASN A 23 -10.19 -2.60 -7.20
CA ASN A 23 -9.14 -2.74 -8.22
C ASN A 23 -8.44 -4.11 -8.17
N ILE A 24 -8.23 -4.68 -6.98
CA ILE A 24 -7.62 -6.01 -6.83
C ILE A 24 -8.51 -7.10 -7.40
N LEU A 25 -9.82 -7.01 -7.21
CA LEU A 25 -10.78 -7.98 -7.77
C LEU A 25 -10.81 -7.91 -9.30
N ASP A 26 -10.77 -6.71 -9.87
CA ASP A 26 -10.70 -6.53 -11.33
C ASP A 26 -9.40 -7.10 -11.91
N ILE A 27 -8.27 -6.88 -11.25
CA ILE A 27 -6.98 -7.48 -11.64
C ILE A 27 -7.05 -9.01 -11.55
N ALA A 28 -7.68 -9.55 -10.51
CA ALA A 28 -7.82 -10.99 -10.34
C ALA A 28 -8.68 -11.61 -11.44
N ALA A 29 -9.82 -10.99 -11.77
CA ALA A 29 -10.70 -11.43 -12.86
C ALA A 29 -9.96 -11.42 -14.19
N PHE A 30 -9.29 -10.30 -14.52
CA PHE A 30 -8.50 -10.19 -15.76
C PHE A 30 -7.37 -11.22 -15.84
N ALA A 31 -6.67 -11.48 -14.73
CA ALA A 31 -5.59 -12.47 -14.70
C ALA A 31 -6.08 -13.89 -14.98
N ILE A 32 -7.27 -14.25 -14.46
CA ILE A 32 -7.92 -15.54 -14.72
C ILE A 32 -8.34 -15.63 -16.19
N GLU A 33 -9.07 -14.64 -16.68
CA GLU A 33 -9.54 -14.60 -18.08
C GLU A 33 -8.37 -14.69 -19.07
N LYS A 34 -7.29 -13.95 -18.80
CA LYS A 34 -6.08 -14.00 -19.60
C LYS A 34 -5.48 -15.40 -19.62
N TYR A 35 -5.42 -16.07 -18.47
CA TYR A 35 -4.87 -17.42 -18.39
C TYR A 35 -5.71 -18.41 -19.19
N GLU A 36 -7.03 -18.38 -19.01
CA GLU A 36 -7.99 -19.23 -19.73
C GLU A 36 -7.86 -19.04 -21.24
N PHE A 37 -7.81 -17.79 -21.71
CA PHE A 37 -7.62 -17.46 -23.12
C PHE A 37 -6.27 -17.94 -23.67
N GLN A 38 -5.18 -17.77 -22.91
CA GLN A 38 -3.84 -18.14 -23.37
C GLN A 38 -3.61 -19.65 -23.43
N ASN A 39 -4.33 -20.42 -22.61
CA ASN A 39 -4.11 -21.86 -22.47
C ASN A 39 -5.23 -22.70 -23.10
N ASP A 40 -6.24 -22.07 -23.69
CA ASP A 40 -7.44 -22.74 -24.24
C ASP A 40 -8.10 -23.64 -23.18
N THR A 41 -8.25 -23.11 -21.97
CA THR A 41 -8.86 -23.79 -20.83
C THR A 41 -10.01 -22.98 -20.30
N ASP A 42 -11.07 -23.65 -19.84
CA ASP A 42 -12.15 -23.02 -19.08
C ASP A 42 -12.19 -23.60 -17.66
N PHE A 43 -12.06 -22.73 -16.66
CA PHE A 43 -12.25 -23.11 -15.27
C PHE A 43 -13.74 -23.15 -14.92
N SER A 44 -14.12 -24.08 -14.03
CA SER A 44 -15.44 -24.05 -13.43
C SER A 44 -15.64 -22.78 -12.59
N GLY A 45 -16.90 -22.39 -12.34
CA GLY A 45 -17.19 -21.22 -11.51
C GLY A 45 -16.52 -21.28 -10.13
N GLU A 46 -16.54 -22.45 -9.48
CA GLU A 46 -15.88 -22.69 -8.19
C GLU A 46 -14.35 -22.54 -8.29
N ALA A 47 -13.74 -23.04 -9.36
CA ALA A 47 -12.30 -22.90 -9.59
C ALA A 47 -11.90 -21.44 -9.87
N ARG A 48 -12.72 -20.67 -10.60
CA ARG A 48 -12.50 -19.24 -10.83
C ARG A 48 -12.62 -18.44 -9.53
N GLU A 49 -13.60 -18.75 -8.68
CA GLU A 49 -13.76 -18.08 -7.38
C GLU A 49 -12.57 -18.34 -6.45
N GLU A 50 -12.12 -19.59 -6.33
CA GLU A 50 -10.95 -19.94 -5.51
C GLU A 50 -9.67 -19.31 -6.08
N ALA A 51 -9.49 -19.28 -7.41
CA ALA A 51 -8.37 -18.59 -8.04
C ALA A 51 -8.40 -17.08 -7.74
N ALA A 52 -9.57 -16.43 -7.86
CA ALA A 52 -9.73 -15.01 -7.61
C ALA A 52 -9.39 -14.65 -6.17
N LYS A 53 -9.83 -15.50 -5.21
CA LYS A 53 -9.51 -15.36 -3.79
C LYS A 53 -8.00 -15.43 -3.54
N ARG A 54 -7.32 -16.41 -4.12
CA ARG A 54 -5.85 -16.56 -3.98
C ARG A 54 -5.09 -15.38 -4.58
N ILE A 55 -5.49 -14.91 -5.75
CA ILE A 55 -4.87 -13.74 -6.39
C ILE A 55 -5.09 -12.50 -5.53
N ARG A 56 -6.33 -12.27 -5.06
CA ARG A 56 -6.66 -11.17 -4.16
C ARG A 56 -5.78 -11.16 -2.92
N ASP A 57 -5.68 -12.31 -2.23
CA ASP A 57 -4.90 -12.42 -0.99
C ASP A 57 -3.41 -12.13 -1.26
N ALA A 58 -2.85 -12.65 -2.37
CA ALA A 58 -1.48 -12.38 -2.77
C ALA A 58 -1.23 -10.90 -3.10
N LEU A 59 -2.14 -10.26 -3.83
CA LEU A 59 -2.05 -8.83 -4.16
C LEU A 59 -2.21 -7.94 -2.92
N TRP A 60 -3.07 -8.35 -1.99
CA TRP A 60 -3.25 -7.63 -0.73
C TRP A 60 -2.00 -7.63 0.14
N GLU A 61 -1.27 -8.75 0.20
CA GLU A 61 0.04 -8.78 0.88
C GLU A 61 1.04 -7.80 0.25
N LYS A 62 1.02 -7.65 -1.09
CA LYS A 62 1.84 -6.63 -1.76
C LYS A 62 1.43 -5.20 -1.39
N VAL A 63 0.13 -4.93 -1.26
CA VAL A 63 -0.35 -3.64 -0.74
C VAL A 63 0.14 -3.39 0.68
N LYS A 64 0.09 -4.38 1.57
CA LYS A 64 0.62 -4.26 2.95
C LYS A 64 2.11 -3.95 2.95
N GLU A 65 2.91 -4.68 2.17
CA GLU A 65 4.35 -4.41 2.01
C GLU A 65 4.61 -2.97 1.54
N MET A 66 3.88 -2.50 0.53
CA MET A 66 4.01 -1.12 0.03
C MET A 66 3.64 -0.08 1.11
N ARG A 67 2.60 -0.34 1.90
CA ARG A 67 2.21 0.55 3.00
C ARG A 67 3.28 0.62 4.09
N ALA A 68 3.89 -0.51 4.45
CA ALA A 68 4.98 -0.55 5.42
C ALA A 68 6.18 0.26 4.92
N LYS A 69 6.57 0.07 3.65
CA LYS A 69 7.66 0.85 3.02
C LYS A 69 7.34 2.34 2.96
N ARG A 70 6.10 2.71 2.63
CA ARG A 70 5.66 4.12 2.61
C ARG A 70 5.82 4.77 3.98
N GLN A 71 5.51 4.06 5.07
CA GLN A 71 5.69 4.58 6.41
C GLN A 71 7.16 4.88 6.72
N GLN A 72 8.06 3.94 6.38
CA GLN A 72 9.51 4.14 6.52
C GLN A 72 10.03 5.33 5.72
N TRP A 73 9.55 5.49 4.47
CA TRP A 73 9.93 6.65 3.66
C TRP A 73 9.41 7.97 4.25
N LEU A 74 8.19 8.00 4.79
CA LEU A 74 7.67 9.18 5.45
C LEU A 74 8.53 9.59 6.64
N GLU A 75 8.93 8.64 7.49
CA GLU A 75 9.83 8.89 8.62
C GLU A 75 11.16 9.49 8.14
N GLN A 76 11.80 8.89 7.13
CA GLN A 76 13.04 9.41 6.54
C GLN A 76 12.88 10.81 5.95
N MET A 77 11.72 11.11 5.34
CA MET A 77 11.43 12.44 4.81
C MET A 77 11.33 13.49 5.93
N PHE A 78 10.67 13.16 7.04
CA PHE A 78 10.60 14.06 8.19
C PHE A 78 11.95 14.25 8.85
N GLU A 79 12.71 13.19 9.11
CA GLU A 79 14.07 13.28 9.65
C GLU A 79 14.97 14.14 8.77
N THR A 80 14.85 13.99 7.45
CA THR A 80 15.60 14.81 6.49
C THR A 80 15.18 16.28 6.56
N ALA A 81 13.89 16.56 6.64
CA ALA A 81 13.38 17.93 6.75
C ALA A 81 13.82 18.59 8.07
N ASP A 82 13.72 17.87 9.19
CA ASP A 82 14.14 18.35 10.51
C ASP A 82 15.63 18.68 10.52
N ARG A 83 16.48 17.79 9.99
CA ARG A 83 17.93 18.02 9.90
C ARG A 83 18.26 19.28 9.10
N VAL A 84 17.58 19.51 7.97
CA VAL A 84 17.81 20.72 7.17
C VAL A 84 17.42 22.00 7.92
N VAL A 85 16.34 21.95 8.70
CA VAL A 85 15.91 23.09 9.52
C VAL A 85 16.89 23.34 10.68
N GLU A 86 17.37 22.28 11.34
CA GLU A 86 18.39 22.38 12.40
C GLU A 86 19.70 23.00 11.86
N GLU A 87 20.20 22.48 10.72
CA GLU A 87 21.41 23.00 10.06
C GLU A 87 21.28 24.49 9.70
N PHE A 88 20.10 24.93 9.28
CA PHE A 88 19.83 26.34 8.98
C PHE A 88 19.76 27.22 10.24
N ALA A 89 19.13 26.70 11.30
CA ALA A 89 19.00 27.42 12.57
C ALA A 89 20.35 27.61 13.26
N ASP A 90 21.25 26.61 13.20
CA ASP A 90 22.58 26.67 13.83
C ASP A 90 23.55 27.64 13.10
N GLN A 91 23.26 28.00 11.84
CA GLN A 91 24.03 28.95 11.04
C GLN A 91 23.54 30.40 11.14
N SER A 92 22.38 30.62 11.78
CA SER A 92 21.71 31.92 11.92
C SER A 92 22.00 32.56 13.28
#